data_AF-A0A9D8MH12-F1
#
_entry.id   AF-A0A9D8MH12-F1
#
_cell.length_a   1.000
_cell.length_b   1.000
_cell.length_c   1.000
_cell.angle_alpha   90.00
_cell.angle_beta   90.00
_cell.angle_gamma   90.00
#
_symmetry.space_group_name_H-M   'P 1'
#
loop_
_entity.id
_entity.type
_entity.pdbx_description
1 polymer ?
#
loop_
_entity_poly.entity_id
_entity_poly.type
_entity_poly.pdbx_seq_one_letter_code
_entity_poly.pdbx_strand_id
1 'polypeptide(L)'
;MEKHPIYYSESGNWCVLLQFHPEFADNCYFRFDGDEWSALLRGQPQFADKCAWYKLRGYDWSHLLQKQPQFADKCNWNTLNGSNWSKLLQEQPQFADKCDWNKLDGYNWSNLLQKHPQFADKCEWNKLNGSNWSELLKEQPQFADKCNWEMITENDLASLLYKQPQFVDKCDWNKLPLWISAELADRNPQFAAQCNWDRFDVSSWYWLLLSDPQFADKCPWEKISNEMLVSLLQERPQFADKCDWEKVSTDEWKELLRCQPRFADKCPWEKMKDLDGKAWVELLTSQPQFADKCPWEKLEDLDGKAWVDFLTKQPQFADKCPWQMMKRLGGRTWSDLLSVQPQFADRCPWARVRKLNGSRWAWLLGCQPQFADKCPWEKLDGWAWSYLLAKQPQFADRCPWEKLEGFSWCRLLKKQPQFADKCQWDKLDGCSWGWLLKAQPQFADRCNWREMNSWFWVKSTDNWWQ
;
A
#
# COMPACT_ATOMS: atom_id res chain seq x y z
N MET A 1 -4.35 -13.22 42.39
CA MET A 1 -4.77 -11.97 41.72
C MET A 1 -5.74 -12.36 40.64
N GLU A 2 -7.01 -12.14 40.95
CA GLU A 2 -8.18 -12.48 40.14
C GLU A 2 -8.08 -11.80 38.77
N LYS A 3 -8.12 -12.59 37.70
CA LYS A 3 -8.43 -12.08 36.38
C LYS A 3 -9.95 -12.18 36.22
N HIS A 4 -10.60 -11.03 36.21
CA HIS A 4 -12.04 -10.91 35.97
C HIS A 4 -12.44 -11.63 34.68
N PRO A 5 -13.38 -12.59 34.72
CA PRO A 5 -13.95 -13.15 33.51
C PRO A 5 -14.89 -12.12 32.87
N ILE A 6 -14.70 -11.95 31.57
CA ILE A 6 -15.59 -11.20 30.68
C ILE A 6 -16.93 -11.94 30.66
N TYR A 7 -17.99 -11.30 31.16
CA TYR A 7 -19.36 -11.83 31.16
C TYR A 7 -19.89 -11.91 29.71
N TYR A 8 -19.97 -13.11 29.14
CA TYR A 8 -20.91 -13.41 28.05
C TYR A 8 -22.21 -13.92 28.68
N SER A 9 -23.33 -13.22 28.48
CA SER A 9 -24.63 -13.63 29.04
C SER A 9 -25.17 -14.88 28.33
N GLU A 10 -25.73 -15.82 29.09
CA GLU A 10 -26.40 -17.04 28.60
C GLU A 10 -27.65 -16.75 27.71
N SER A 11 -28.06 -15.50 27.59
CA SER A 11 -29.32 -15.06 26.98
C SER A 11 -29.29 -15.02 25.44
N GLY A 12 -28.15 -14.65 24.84
CA GLY A 12 -28.02 -14.54 23.37
C GLY A 12 -28.18 -15.86 22.60
N ASN A 13 -27.92 -17.01 23.25
CA ASN A 13 -28.05 -18.33 22.64
C ASN A 13 -29.53 -18.73 22.38
N TRP A 14 -30.47 -18.21 23.17
CA TRP A 14 -31.89 -18.54 23.02
C TRP A 14 -32.56 -17.81 21.86
N CYS A 15 -32.17 -16.56 21.57
CA CYS A 15 -32.65 -15.83 20.40
C CYS A 15 -32.33 -16.54 19.08
N VAL A 16 -31.11 -17.07 18.96
CA VAL A 16 -30.71 -17.84 17.78
C VAL A 16 -31.47 -19.16 17.71
N LEU A 17 -31.64 -19.88 18.84
CA LEU A 17 -32.39 -21.13 18.87
C LEU A 17 -33.84 -20.92 18.40
N LEU A 18 -34.52 -19.88 18.87
CA LEU A 18 -35.92 -19.59 18.51
C LEU A 18 -36.10 -19.11 17.06
N GLN A 19 -35.04 -18.65 16.39
CA GLN A 19 -35.11 -18.39 14.94
C GLN A 19 -35.34 -19.68 14.15
N PHE A 20 -34.80 -20.80 14.60
CA PHE A 20 -34.87 -22.10 13.93
C PHE A 20 -35.88 -23.07 14.55
N HIS A 21 -36.18 -22.92 15.84
CA HIS A 21 -37.07 -23.80 16.61
C HIS A 21 -38.10 -23.04 17.46
N PRO A 22 -39.16 -22.48 16.84
CA PRO A 22 -40.21 -21.70 17.50
C PRO A 22 -40.94 -22.44 18.64
N GLU A 23 -40.96 -23.78 18.61
CA GLU A 23 -41.63 -24.65 19.58
C GLU A 23 -41.05 -24.55 21.01
N PHE A 24 -39.81 -24.08 21.18
CA PHE A 24 -39.18 -23.93 22.50
C PHE A 24 -39.44 -22.57 23.15
N ALA A 25 -40.27 -21.72 22.55
CA ALA A 25 -40.49 -20.35 23.00
C ALA A 25 -40.95 -20.25 24.46
N ASP A 26 -41.79 -21.18 24.93
CA ASP A 26 -42.35 -21.16 26.30
C ASP A 26 -41.30 -21.32 27.41
N ASN A 27 -40.09 -21.80 27.08
CA ASN A 27 -39.06 -22.12 28.07
C ASN A 27 -38.06 -20.97 28.35
N CYS A 28 -38.09 -19.88 27.57
CA CYS A 28 -37.00 -18.90 27.61
C CYS A 28 -37.41 -17.41 27.53
N TYR A 29 -38.66 -17.09 27.17
CA TYR A 29 -39.10 -15.69 26.95
C TYR A 29 -38.96 -14.77 28.18
N PHE A 30 -39.05 -15.30 29.41
CA PHE A 30 -38.91 -14.50 30.63
C PHE A 30 -37.49 -13.94 30.82
N ARG A 31 -36.48 -14.56 30.19
CA ARG A 31 -35.07 -14.17 30.28
C ARG A 31 -34.68 -13.07 29.29
N PHE A 32 -35.52 -12.82 28.28
CA PHE A 32 -35.15 -11.91 27.20
C PHE A 32 -35.12 -10.46 27.68
N ASP A 33 -34.08 -9.74 27.28
CA ASP A 33 -34.03 -8.28 27.39
C ASP A 33 -34.71 -7.60 26.19
N GLY A 34 -34.68 -6.27 26.14
CA GLY A 34 -35.35 -5.49 25.11
C GLY A 34 -34.77 -5.70 23.70
N ASP A 35 -33.45 -5.84 23.57
CA ASP A 35 -32.78 -6.03 22.27
C ASP A 35 -33.06 -7.43 21.74
N GLU A 36 -33.01 -8.44 22.61
CA GLU A 36 -33.37 -9.82 22.30
C GLU A 36 -34.82 -9.97 21.81
N TRP A 37 -35.76 -9.29 22.48
CA TRP A 37 -37.14 -9.23 22.03
C TRP A 37 -37.28 -8.54 20.67
N SER A 38 -36.60 -7.42 20.45
CA SER A 38 -36.61 -6.73 19.15
C SER A 38 -36.03 -7.61 18.05
N ALA A 39 -34.91 -8.31 18.31
CA ALA A 39 -34.30 -9.22 17.37
C ALA A 39 -35.22 -10.39 17.00
N LEU A 40 -35.86 -11.04 17.97
CA LEU A 40 -36.83 -12.11 17.72
C LEU A 40 -38.00 -11.61 16.88
N LEU A 41 -38.66 -10.53 17.29
CA LEU A 41 -39.88 -10.05 16.65
C LEU A 41 -39.66 -9.51 15.23
N ARG A 42 -38.45 -9.01 14.92
CA ARG A 42 -38.09 -8.64 13.54
C ARG A 42 -38.16 -9.82 12.58
N GLY A 43 -37.78 -11.02 13.03
CA GLY A 43 -37.80 -12.24 12.22
C GLY A 43 -39.07 -13.08 12.39
N GLN A 44 -39.69 -13.06 13.57
CA GLN A 44 -40.79 -13.94 13.96
C GLN A 44 -41.91 -13.12 14.66
N PRO A 45 -42.70 -12.33 13.92
CA PRO A 45 -43.72 -11.44 14.48
C PRO A 45 -44.85 -12.17 15.22
N GLN A 46 -45.05 -13.46 15.00
CA GLN A 46 -46.06 -14.27 15.69
C GLN A 46 -45.85 -14.40 17.21
N PHE A 47 -44.66 -14.05 17.73
CA PHE A 47 -44.39 -14.04 19.18
C PHE A 47 -44.83 -12.74 19.89
N ALA A 48 -45.48 -11.82 19.17
CA ALA A 48 -45.93 -10.53 19.70
C ALA A 48 -46.76 -10.63 20.99
N ASP A 49 -47.64 -11.62 21.10
CA ASP A 49 -48.53 -11.80 22.26
C ASP A 49 -47.77 -12.18 23.55
N LYS A 50 -46.55 -12.72 23.41
CA LYS A 50 -45.68 -13.10 24.54
C LYS A 50 -44.64 -12.04 24.87
N CYS A 51 -44.53 -11.00 24.05
CA CYS A 51 -43.49 -10.00 24.18
C CYS A 51 -43.69 -9.16 25.45
N ALA A 52 -42.62 -9.05 26.23
CA ALA A 52 -42.54 -8.11 27.35
C ALA A 52 -42.27 -6.69 26.80
N TRP A 53 -43.26 -6.07 26.16
CA TRP A 53 -43.15 -4.78 25.46
C TRP A 53 -42.53 -3.65 26.31
N TYR A 54 -42.77 -3.67 27.63
CA TYR A 54 -42.21 -2.70 28.57
C TYR A 54 -40.67 -2.79 28.74
N LYS A 55 -40.04 -3.89 28.30
CA LYS A 55 -38.57 -4.05 28.29
C LYS A 55 -37.91 -3.37 27.09
N LEU A 56 -38.64 -3.14 25.99
CA LEU A 56 -38.09 -2.50 24.80
C LEU A 56 -37.86 -1.01 25.08
N ARG A 57 -36.64 -0.57 24.78
CA ARG A 57 -36.23 0.83 24.83
C ARG A 57 -36.26 1.44 23.44
N GLY A 58 -35.96 2.74 23.34
CA GLY A 58 -36.05 3.46 22.07
C GLY A 58 -35.25 2.85 20.93
N TYR A 59 -34.06 2.30 21.21
CA TYR A 59 -33.24 1.64 20.20
C TYR A 59 -33.96 0.39 19.67
N ASP A 60 -34.39 -0.50 20.57
CA ASP A 60 -35.12 -1.73 20.30
C ASP A 60 -36.38 -1.47 19.47
N TRP A 61 -37.18 -0.47 19.87
CA TRP A 61 -38.38 -0.04 19.17
C TRP A 61 -38.08 0.48 17.76
N SER A 62 -37.07 1.35 17.63
CA SER A 62 -36.71 1.92 16.32
C SER A 62 -36.30 0.82 15.34
N HIS A 63 -35.55 -0.17 15.79
CA HIS A 63 -35.11 -1.29 14.98
C HIS A 63 -36.24 -2.25 14.63
N LEU A 64 -37.15 -2.52 15.58
CA LEU A 64 -38.31 -3.38 15.35
C LEU A 64 -39.25 -2.76 14.31
N LEU A 65 -39.64 -1.50 14.51
CA LEU A 65 -40.63 -0.83 13.65
C LEU A 65 -40.12 -0.56 12.23
N GLN A 66 -38.81 -0.45 12.02
CA GLN A 66 -38.22 -0.40 10.68
C GLN A 66 -38.57 -1.64 9.83
N LYS A 67 -38.75 -2.80 10.47
CA LYS A 67 -39.05 -4.07 9.78
C LYS A 67 -40.49 -4.54 9.97
N GLN A 68 -41.10 -4.21 11.10
CA GLN A 68 -42.44 -4.68 11.50
C GLN A 68 -43.31 -3.48 11.92
N PRO A 69 -43.75 -2.63 10.97
CA PRO A 69 -44.52 -1.42 11.27
C PRO A 69 -45.89 -1.71 11.91
N GLN A 70 -46.42 -2.93 11.81
CA GLN A 70 -47.70 -3.33 12.41
C GLN A 70 -47.72 -3.27 13.95
N PHE A 71 -46.55 -3.24 14.62
CA PHE A 71 -46.47 -3.13 16.08
C PHE A 71 -46.45 -1.68 16.60
N ALA A 72 -46.74 -0.72 15.73
CA ALA A 72 -46.77 0.70 16.07
C ALA A 72 -47.75 1.05 17.20
N ASP A 73 -48.85 0.30 17.34
CA ASP A 73 -49.85 0.47 18.41
C ASP A 73 -49.32 0.10 19.80
N LYS A 74 -48.30 -0.77 19.87
CA LYS A 74 -47.63 -1.18 21.11
C LYS A 74 -46.45 -0.28 21.50
N CYS A 75 -45.98 0.54 20.56
CA CYS A 75 -44.76 1.31 20.73
C CYS A 75 -44.91 2.41 21.79
N ASN A 76 -43.96 2.45 22.73
CA ASN A 76 -43.79 3.63 23.58
C ASN A 76 -42.91 4.67 22.88
N TRP A 77 -43.55 5.50 22.05
CA TRP A 77 -42.92 6.55 21.24
C TRP A 77 -42.04 7.52 22.04
N ASN A 78 -42.37 7.75 23.32
CA ASN A 78 -41.61 8.66 24.18
C ASN A 78 -40.18 8.17 24.47
N THR A 79 -39.92 6.85 24.32
CA THR A 79 -38.59 6.26 24.53
C THR A 79 -37.61 6.50 23.38
N LEU A 80 -38.10 6.88 22.19
CA LEU A 80 -37.27 7.18 21.04
C LEU A 80 -36.57 8.54 21.23
N ASN A 81 -35.25 8.55 21.03
CA ASN A 81 -34.45 9.77 20.93
C ASN A 81 -34.36 10.24 19.46
N GLY A 82 -33.69 11.35 19.19
CA GLY A 82 -33.56 11.90 17.83
C GLY A 82 -32.96 10.93 16.81
N SER A 83 -31.94 10.16 17.19
CA SER A 83 -31.31 9.18 16.28
C SER A 83 -32.24 8.01 15.95
N ASN A 84 -32.97 7.52 16.95
CA ASN A 84 -33.98 6.48 16.78
C ASN A 84 -35.08 6.94 15.82
N TRP A 85 -35.57 8.17 15.99
CA TRP A 85 -36.57 8.77 15.11
C TRP A 85 -36.05 8.97 13.68
N SER A 86 -34.86 9.56 13.52
CA SER A 86 -34.27 9.78 12.18
C SER A 86 -34.12 8.48 11.41
N LYS A 87 -33.59 7.41 12.04
CA LYS A 87 -33.45 6.10 11.39
C LYS A 87 -34.81 5.48 11.07
N LEU A 88 -35.77 5.56 11.98
CA LEU A 88 -37.10 5.00 11.77
C LEU A 88 -37.81 5.71 10.60
N LEU A 89 -37.83 7.03 10.57
CA LEU A 89 -38.50 7.80 9.52
C LEU A 89 -37.82 7.68 8.15
N GLN A 90 -36.52 7.39 8.11
CA GLN A 90 -35.83 7.09 6.85
C GLN A 90 -36.37 5.81 6.18
N GLU A 91 -36.75 4.81 6.96
CA GLU A 91 -37.28 3.54 6.45
C GLU A 91 -38.82 3.50 6.41
N GLN A 92 -39.47 4.19 7.35
CA GLN A 92 -40.91 4.16 7.58
C GLN A 92 -41.47 5.59 7.75
N PRO A 93 -41.52 6.39 6.67
CA PRO A 93 -41.96 7.79 6.72
C PRO A 93 -43.42 7.98 7.16
N GLN A 94 -44.24 6.92 7.12
CA GLN A 94 -45.64 6.98 7.56
C GLN A 94 -45.82 7.27 9.06
N PHE A 95 -44.78 7.10 9.89
CA PHE A 95 -44.83 7.42 11.32
C PHE A 95 -44.52 8.90 11.63
N ALA A 96 -44.44 9.75 10.61
CA ALA A 96 -44.19 11.18 10.75
C ALA A 96 -45.20 11.89 11.66
N ASP A 97 -46.46 11.42 11.73
CA ASP A 97 -47.49 11.98 12.61
C ASP A 97 -47.24 11.69 14.10
N LYS A 98 -46.44 10.66 14.41
CA LYS A 98 -46.05 10.28 15.79
C LYS A 98 -44.73 10.89 16.23
N CYS A 99 -43.96 11.46 15.29
CA CYS A 99 -42.61 11.92 15.57
C CYS A 99 -42.60 13.16 16.46
N ASP A 100 -41.82 13.10 17.54
CA ASP A 100 -41.44 14.29 18.29
C ASP A 100 -40.25 14.96 17.61
N TRP A 101 -40.55 15.83 16.64
CA TRP A 101 -39.57 16.54 15.82
C TRP A 101 -38.53 17.32 16.62
N ASN A 102 -38.89 17.79 17.83
CA ASN A 102 -37.98 18.56 18.69
C ASN A 102 -36.78 17.73 19.17
N LYS A 103 -36.89 16.40 19.17
CA LYS A 103 -35.80 15.49 19.58
C LYS A 103 -34.71 15.35 18.52
N LEU A 104 -34.97 15.73 17.27
CA LEU A 104 -33.98 15.68 16.20
C LEU A 104 -33.02 16.87 16.35
N ASP A 105 -31.73 16.57 16.38
CA ASP A 105 -30.65 17.54 16.22
C ASP A 105 -30.31 17.76 14.74
N GLY A 106 -29.33 18.63 14.45
CA GLY A 106 -28.92 18.95 13.07
C GLY A 106 -28.48 17.74 12.26
N TYR A 107 -27.75 16.80 12.87
CA TYR A 107 -27.30 15.57 12.20
C TYR A 107 -28.47 14.63 11.85
N ASN A 108 -29.42 14.50 12.76
CA ASN A 108 -30.63 13.71 12.55
C ASN A 108 -31.49 14.31 11.42
N TRP A 109 -31.62 15.63 11.39
CA TRP A 109 -32.34 16.35 10.33
C TRP A 109 -31.64 16.24 8.98
N SER A 110 -30.32 16.46 8.91
CA SER A 110 -29.58 16.38 7.64
C SER A 110 -29.71 15.01 7.00
N ASN A 111 -29.57 13.93 7.78
CA ASN A 111 -29.70 12.57 7.27
C ASN A 111 -31.13 12.24 6.83
N LEU A 112 -32.15 12.72 7.56
CA LEU A 112 -33.53 12.48 7.21
C LEU A 112 -33.90 13.18 5.90
N LEU A 113 -33.56 14.47 5.76
CA LEU A 113 -33.91 15.28 4.59
C LEU A 113 -33.15 14.87 3.33
N GLN A 114 -31.94 14.29 3.45
CA GLN A 114 -31.25 13.70 2.30
C GLN A 114 -32.08 12.62 1.61
N LYS A 115 -32.83 11.80 2.37
CA LYS A 115 -33.69 10.74 1.83
C LYS A 115 -35.14 11.18 1.61
N HIS A 116 -35.66 12.05 2.47
CA HIS A 116 -37.06 12.45 2.53
C HIS A 116 -37.20 13.98 2.57
N PRO A 117 -36.95 14.68 1.45
CA PRO A 117 -37.04 16.14 1.37
C PRO A 117 -38.44 16.68 1.67
N GLN A 118 -39.48 15.86 1.60
CA GLN A 118 -40.86 16.25 1.93
C GLN A 118 -41.07 16.68 3.39
N PHE A 119 -40.17 16.32 4.31
CA PHE A 119 -40.24 16.75 5.72
C PHE A 119 -39.60 18.12 5.99
N ALA A 120 -39.20 18.84 4.93
CA ALA A 120 -38.60 20.16 5.03
C ALA A 120 -39.47 21.21 5.74
N ASP A 121 -40.80 21.07 5.69
CA ASP A 121 -41.74 21.95 6.39
C ASP A 121 -41.71 21.78 7.93
N LYS A 122 -41.23 20.63 8.42
CA LYS A 122 -41.06 20.33 9.85
C LYS A 122 -39.66 20.65 10.37
N CYS A 123 -38.71 20.89 9.47
CA CYS A 123 -37.30 21.02 9.83
C CYS A 123 -37.02 22.30 10.62
N GLU A 124 -36.35 22.13 11.77
CA GLU A 124 -35.76 23.22 12.54
C GLU A 124 -34.38 23.56 11.96
N TRP A 125 -34.36 24.30 10.86
CA TRP A 125 -33.16 24.63 10.07
C TRP A 125 -32.01 25.24 10.89
N ASN A 126 -32.32 25.95 11.98
CA ASN A 126 -31.36 26.53 12.90
C ASN A 126 -30.54 25.50 13.71
N LYS A 127 -30.94 24.23 13.72
CA LYS A 127 -30.19 23.14 14.37
C LYS A 127 -29.05 22.59 13.51
N LEU A 128 -29.04 22.86 12.21
CA LEU A 128 -28.01 22.38 11.29
C LEU A 128 -26.76 23.24 11.41
N ASN A 129 -25.61 22.60 11.63
CA ASN A 129 -24.30 23.24 11.53
C ASN A 129 -23.76 23.21 10.09
N GLY A 130 -22.58 23.80 9.85
CA GLY A 130 -21.94 23.85 8.53
C GLY A 130 -21.80 22.50 7.85
N SER A 131 -21.29 21.49 8.57
CA SER A 131 -21.12 20.14 8.00
C SER A 131 -22.47 19.47 7.72
N ASN A 132 -23.49 19.68 8.56
CA ASN A 132 -24.85 19.19 8.28
C ASN A 132 -25.44 19.80 7.00
N TRP A 133 -25.24 21.10 6.80
CA TRP A 133 -25.65 21.80 5.58
C TRP A 133 -24.89 21.31 4.35
N SER A 134 -23.58 21.14 4.43
CA SER A 134 -22.77 20.62 3.32
C SER A 134 -23.23 19.23 2.89
N GLU A 135 -23.42 18.30 3.84
CA GLU A 135 -23.91 16.95 3.52
C GLU A 135 -25.34 16.96 2.96
N LEU A 136 -26.22 17.82 3.46
CA LEU A 136 -27.57 17.93 2.92
C LEU A 136 -27.58 18.48 1.49
N LEU A 137 -26.85 19.57 1.23
CA LEU A 137 -26.85 20.23 -0.08
C LEU A 137 -26.17 19.39 -1.16
N LYS A 138 -25.26 18.47 -0.80
CA LYS A 138 -24.68 17.50 -1.72
C LYS A 138 -25.76 16.64 -2.39
N GLU A 139 -26.78 16.25 -1.63
CA GLU A 139 -27.86 15.37 -2.12
C GLU A 139 -29.14 16.13 -2.49
N GLN A 140 -29.39 17.29 -1.85
CA GLN A 140 -30.63 18.07 -1.99
C GLN A 140 -30.32 19.57 -2.20
N PRO A 141 -29.77 19.97 -3.36
CA PRO A 141 -29.35 21.35 -3.63
C PRO A 141 -30.50 22.37 -3.63
N GLN A 142 -31.76 21.93 -3.76
CA GLN A 142 -32.93 22.81 -3.71
C GLN A 142 -33.14 23.51 -2.36
N PHE A 143 -32.47 23.06 -1.29
CA PHE A 143 -32.53 23.73 0.02
C PHE A 143 -31.51 24.86 0.18
N ALA A 144 -30.77 25.22 -0.87
CA ALA A 144 -29.79 26.30 -0.87
C ALA A 144 -30.33 27.63 -0.31
N ASP A 145 -31.59 27.96 -0.61
CA ASP A 145 -32.24 29.21 -0.17
C ASP A 145 -32.54 29.24 1.35
N LYS A 146 -32.50 28.08 2.01
CA LYS A 146 -32.67 27.93 3.46
C LYS A 146 -31.33 27.87 4.19
N CYS A 147 -30.23 27.67 3.46
CA CYS A 147 -28.92 27.44 4.03
C CYS A 147 -28.32 28.72 4.60
N ASN A 148 -27.80 28.63 5.83
CA ASN A 148 -26.91 29.64 6.37
C ASN A 148 -25.48 29.38 5.91
N TRP A 149 -25.10 29.95 4.75
CA TRP A 149 -23.79 29.76 4.13
C TRP A 149 -22.61 30.19 5.00
N GLU A 150 -22.81 31.14 5.93
CA GLU A 150 -21.76 31.60 6.86
C GLU A 150 -21.29 30.52 7.85
N MET A 151 -22.10 29.47 8.05
CA MET A 151 -21.76 28.37 8.95
C MET A 151 -20.92 27.28 8.27
N ILE A 152 -20.89 27.24 6.93
CA ILE A 152 -20.16 26.22 6.17
C ILE A 152 -18.69 26.61 6.13
N THR A 153 -17.82 25.74 6.66
CA THR A 153 -16.38 25.95 6.58
C THR A 153 -15.87 25.83 5.16
N GLU A 154 -14.70 26.38 4.87
CA GLU A 154 -14.11 26.33 3.54
C GLU A 154 -13.87 24.88 3.06
N ASN A 155 -13.50 23.99 3.99
CA ASN A 155 -13.33 22.56 3.70
C ASN A 155 -14.66 21.88 3.38
N ASP A 156 -15.72 22.18 4.15
CA ASP A 156 -17.06 21.65 3.89
C ASP A 156 -17.62 22.17 2.56
N LEU A 157 -17.33 23.43 2.23
CA LEU A 157 -17.75 24.05 0.97
C LEU A 157 -16.99 23.50 -0.23
N ALA A 158 -15.68 23.27 -0.11
CA ALA A 158 -14.91 22.57 -1.13
C ALA A 158 -15.45 21.16 -1.37
N SER A 159 -15.78 20.44 -0.29
CA SER A 159 -16.41 19.12 -0.38
C SER A 159 -17.77 19.16 -1.09
N LEU A 160 -18.56 20.22 -0.85
CA LEU A 160 -19.84 20.45 -1.54
C LEU A 160 -19.63 20.75 -3.03
N LEU A 161 -18.67 21.61 -3.40
CA LEU A 161 -18.39 21.99 -4.78
C LEU A 161 -17.97 20.81 -5.67
N TYR A 162 -17.39 19.75 -5.09
CA TYR A 162 -17.11 18.51 -5.82
C TYR A 162 -18.37 17.83 -6.37
N LYS A 163 -19.50 17.93 -5.67
CA LYS A 163 -20.78 17.35 -6.10
C LYS A 163 -21.71 18.38 -6.72
N GLN A 164 -21.65 19.63 -6.29
CA GLN A 164 -22.59 20.69 -6.65
C GLN A 164 -21.84 21.97 -7.10
N PRO A 165 -21.30 21.99 -8.35
CA PRO A 165 -20.49 23.10 -8.84
C PRO A 165 -21.21 24.46 -8.93
N GLN A 166 -22.54 24.46 -8.96
CA GLN A 166 -23.36 25.66 -9.09
C GLN A 166 -23.24 26.62 -7.89
N PHE A 167 -22.72 26.16 -6.74
CA PHE A 167 -22.55 26.99 -5.54
C PHE A 167 -21.19 27.69 -5.48
N VAL A 168 -20.49 27.79 -6.61
CA VAL A 168 -19.16 28.43 -6.71
C VAL A 168 -19.13 29.86 -6.20
N ASP A 169 -20.23 30.60 -6.37
CA ASP A 169 -20.39 31.99 -5.92
C ASP A 169 -20.47 32.13 -4.39
N LYS A 170 -20.73 31.03 -3.68
CA LYS A 170 -20.77 31.00 -2.21
C LYS A 170 -19.40 30.83 -1.58
N CYS A 171 -18.38 30.48 -2.38
CA CYS A 171 -17.05 30.19 -1.89
C CYS A 171 -16.13 31.41 -1.86
N ASP A 172 -15.51 31.67 -0.71
CA ASP A 172 -14.40 32.60 -0.62
C ASP A 172 -13.08 31.89 -0.99
N TRP A 173 -12.72 31.99 -2.26
CA TRP A 173 -11.50 31.39 -2.82
C TRP A 173 -10.20 31.89 -2.18
N ASN A 174 -10.22 33.02 -1.44
CA ASN A 174 -9.06 33.52 -0.72
C ASN A 174 -8.82 32.81 0.62
N LYS A 175 -9.83 32.13 1.15
CA LYS A 175 -9.71 31.36 2.39
C LYS A 175 -9.42 29.89 2.14
N LEU A 176 -9.69 29.39 0.93
CA LEU A 176 -9.32 28.03 0.56
C LEU A 176 -7.80 27.80 0.62
N PRO A 177 -7.35 26.64 1.11
CA PRO A 177 -5.99 26.16 0.87
C PRO A 177 -5.71 26.08 -0.63
N LEU A 178 -4.50 26.48 -1.04
CA LEU A 178 -4.12 26.60 -2.45
C LEU A 178 -4.27 25.29 -3.22
N TRP A 179 -3.90 24.17 -2.60
CA TRP A 179 -4.02 22.86 -3.21
C TRP A 179 -5.48 22.44 -3.42
N ILE A 180 -6.41 22.85 -2.55
CA ILE A 180 -7.85 22.61 -2.74
C ILE A 180 -8.36 23.46 -3.90
N SER A 181 -7.98 24.73 -3.97
CA SER A 181 -8.35 25.61 -5.08
C SER A 181 -7.89 25.04 -6.42
N ALA A 182 -6.65 24.55 -6.48
CA ALA A 182 -6.12 23.87 -7.67
C ALA A 182 -6.89 22.59 -8.02
N GLU A 183 -7.16 21.72 -7.04
CA GLU A 183 -7.91 20.48 -7.26
C GLU A 183 -9.33 20.74 -7.78
N LEU A 184 -10.00 21.76 -7.22
CA LEU A 184 -11.31 22.20 -7.68
C LEU A 184 -11.25 22.73 -9.13
N ALA A 185 -10.23 23.51 -9.48
CA ALA A 185 -10.01 24.00 -10.84
C ALA A 185 -9.69 22.89 -11.83
N ASP A 186 -8.96 21.86 -11.41
CA ASP A 186 -8.61 20.72 -12.26
C ASP A 186 -9.87 19.93 -12.66
N ARG A 187 -10.73 19.64 -11.68
CA ARG A 187 -11.97 18.91 -11.91
C ARG A 187 -13.02 19.72 -12.66
N ASN A 188 -13.03 21.04 -12.48
CA ASN A 188 -13.92 21.94 -13.21
C ASN A 188 -13.15 23.17 -13.70
N PRO A 189 -12.70 23.18 -14.97
CA PRO A 189 -11.89 24.26 -15.53
C PRO A 189 -12.49 25.67 -15.41
N GLN A 190 -13.82 25.78 -15.25
CA GLN A 190 -14.48 27.08 -15.04
C GLN A 190 -14.07 27.72 -13.70
N PHE A 191 -13.67 26.93 -12.71
CA PHE A 191 -13.22 27.39 -11.41
C PHE A 191 -11.82 28.01 -11.45
N ALA A 192 -11.02 27.72 -12.49
CA ALA A 192 -9.70 28.31 -12.66
C ALA A 192 -9.74 29.85 -12.70
N ALA A 193 -10.86 30.46 -13.12
CA ALA A 193 -11.04 31.91 -13.11
C ALA A 193 -11.29 32.50 -11.71
N GLN A 194 -11.71 31.66 -10.74
CA GLN A 194 -11.97 32.06 -9.36
C GLN A 194 -10.74 31.86 -8.47
N CYS A 195 -9.83 30.98 -8.86
CA CYS A 195 -8.57 30.75 -8.15
C CYS A 195 -7.72 32.01 -8.07
N ASN A 196 -7.30 32.36 -6.85
CA ASN A 196 -6.31 33.40 -6.63
C ASN A 196 -4.89 32.83 -6.79
N TRP A 197 -4.45 32.74 -8.04
CA TRP A 197 -3.14 32.21 -8.44
C TRP A 197 -1.96 33.01 -7.87
N ASP A 198 -2.14 34.28 -7.51
CA ASP A 198 -1.09 35.13 -6.94
C ASP A 198 -0.66 34.69 -5.54
N ARG A 199 -1.48 33.89 -4.84
CA ARG A 199 -1.14 33.33 -3.53
C ARG A 199 -0.17 32.14 -3.62
N PHE A 200 0.00 31.53 -4.80
CA PHE A 200 0.90 30.41 -4.99
C PHE A 200 2.35 30.86 -4.93
N ASP A 201 3.09 30.33 -3.95
CA ASP A 201 4.53 30.43 -3.92
C ASP A 201 5.18 29.50 -4.95
N VAL A 202 6.50 29.61 -5.11
CA VAL A 202 7.28 28.82 -6.09
C VAL A 202 7.11 27.32 -5.86
N SER A 203 7.06 26.88 -4.61
CA SER A 203 6.86 25.47 -4.23
C SER A 203 5.48 24.97 -4.63
N SER A 204 4.43 25.76 -4.37
CA SER A 204 3.06 25.44 -4.72
C SER A 204 2.90 25.31 -6.24
N TRP A 205 3.52 26.22 -7.00
CA TRP A 205 3.54 26.13 -8.46
C TRP A 205 4.25 24.89 -8.99
N TYR A 206 5.39 24.51 -8.40
CA TYR A 206 6.08 23.29 -8.81
C TYR A 206 5.22 22.04 -8.62
N TRP A 207 4.62 21.86 -7.44
CA TRP A 207 3.76 20.70 -7.18
C TRP A 207 2.51 20.69 -8.06
N LEU A 208 1.94 21.88 -8.32
CA LEU A 208 0.82 22.03 -9.23
C LEU A 208 1.21 21.62 -10.65
N LEU A 209 2.27 22.18 -11.22
CA LEU A 209 2.67 21.90 -12.61
C LEU A 209 3.21 20.48 -12.79
N LEU A 210 3.77 19.89 -11.74
CA LEU A 210 4.15 18.49 -11.73
C LEU A 210 2.91 17.59 -11.82
N SER A 211 1.80 17.94 -11.18
CA SER A 211 0.56 17.16 -11.19
C SER A 211 -0.30 17.47 -12.42
N ASP A 212 -0.60 18.75 -12.63
CA ASP A 212 -1.60 19.28 -13.55
C ASP A 212 -0.99 20.36 -14.47
N PRO A 213 -0.29 19.95 -15.53
CA PRO A 213 0.43 20.87 -16.41
C PRO A 213 -0.47 21.81 -17.23
N GLN A 214 -1.79 21.61 -17.20
CA GLN A 214 -2.75 22.46 -17.91
C GLN A 214 -2.80 23.90 -17.37
N PHE A 215 -2.40 24.13 -16.12
CA PHE A 215 -2.35 25.47 -15.51
C PHE A 215 -1.07 26.25 -15.83
N ALA A 216 -0.26 25.77 -16.76
CA ALA A 216 0.99 26.43 -17.18
C ALA A 216 0.80 27.84 -17.74
N ASP A 217 -0.39 28.16 -18.28
CA ASP A 217 -0.73 29.51 -18.75
C ASP A 217 -0.98 30.50 -17.60
N LYS A 218 -1.29 30.00 -16.39
CA LYS A 218 -1.48 30.79 -15.17
C LYS A 218 -0.20 30.98 -14.37
N CYS A 219 0.82 30.16 -14.63
CA CYS A 219 2.07 30.19 -13.87
C CYS A 219 2.87 31.47 -14.19
N PRO A 220 3.26 32.25 -13.18
CA PRO A 220 4.21 33.36 -13.33
C PRO A 220 5.63 32.81 -13.47
N TRP A 221 5.98 32.32 -14.67
CA TRP A 221 7.26 31.67 -14.97
C TRP A 221 8.48 32.52 -14.59
N GLU A 222 8.36 33.85 -14.63
CA GLU A 222 9.40 34.79 -14.20
C GLU A 222 9.75 34.73 -12.71
N LYS A 223 8.84 34.20 -11.87
CA LYS A 223 9.06 34.00 -10.43
C LYS A 223 9.66 32.63 -10.11
N ILE A 224 9.59 31.68 -11.04
CA ILE A 224 10.12 30.33 -10.85
C ILE A 224 11.64 30.37 -11.01
N SER A 225 12.37 29.87 -10.01
CA SER A 225 13.83 29.79 -10.11
C SER A 225 14.24 28.78 -11.19
N ASN A 226 15.38 29.03 -11.83
CA ASN A 226 15.90 28.11 -12.86
C ASN A 226 16.17 26.71 -12.30
N GLU A 227 16.63 26.60 -11.05
CA GLU A 227 16.82 25.34 -10.32
C GLU A 227 15.52 24.53 -10.20
N MET A 228 14.42 25.21 -9.81
CA MET A 228 13.12 24.58 -9.69
C MET A 228 12.59 24.14 -11.06
N LEU A 229 12.83 24.96 -12.08
CA LEU A 229 12.45 24.62 -13.45
C LEU A 229 13.23 23.42 -13.98
N VAL A 230 14.53 23.31 -13.72
CA VAL A 230 15.32 22.11 -14.07
C VAL A 230 14.75 20.87 -13.37
N SER A 231 14.42 20.98 -12.09
CA SER A 231 13.79 19.88 -11.34
C SER A 231 12.43 19.50 -11.94
N LEU A 232 11.65 20.47 -12.40
CA LEU A 232 10.37 20.23 -13.06
C LEU A 232 10.57 19.55 -14.43
N LEU A 233 11.58 19.95 -15.20
CA LEU A 233 11.87 19.38 -16.52
C LEU A 233 12.28 17.91 -16.48
N GLN A 234 12.87 17.45 -15.37
CA GLN A 234 13.18 16.03 -15.18
C GLN A 234 11.95 15.15 -15.32
N GLU A 235 10.77 15.64 -14.89
CA GLU A 235 9.51 14.92 -14.93
C GLU A 235 8.57 15.42 -16.05
N ARG A 236 8.59 16.72 -16.34
CA ARG A 236 7.70 17.41 -17.29
C ARG A 236 8.50 18.14 -18.39
N PRO A 237 9.00 17.42 -19.40
CA PRO A 237 9.87 17.99 -20.43
C PRO A 237 9.18 19.01 -21.35
N GLN A 238 7.85 19.13 -21.30
CA GLN A 238 7.08 20.08 -22.10
C GLN A 238 7.34 21.56 -21.78
N PHE A 239 7.88 21.88 -20.61
CA PHE A 239 8.17 23.26 -20.19
C PHE A 239 9.57 23.75 -20.61
N ALA A 240 10.22 23.03 -21.53
CA ALA A 240 11.58 23.31 -21.99
C ALA A 240 11.74 24.70 -22.62
N ASP A 241 10.68 25.27 -23.17
CA ASP A 241 10.64 26.63 -23.74
C ASP A 241 10.73 27.73 -22.67
N LYS A 242 10.47 27.40 -21.39
CA LYS A 242 10.54 28.34 -20.27
C LYS A 242 11.94 28.40 -19.64
N CYS A 243 12.82 27.45 -19.97
CA CYS A 243 14.10 27.29 -19.32
C CYS A 243 15.18 28.20 -19.90
N ASP A 244 15.91 28.88 -19.01
CA ASP A 244 17.11 29.61 -19.37
C ASP A 244 18.31 28.66 -19.27
N TRP A 245 18.59 28.00 -20.39
CA TRP A 245 19.64 26.98 -20.52
C TRP A 245 21.05 27.51 -20.18
N GLU A 246 21.29 28.82 -20.29
CA GLU A 246 22.59 29.43 -19.98
C GLU A 246 22.86 29.47 -18.46
N LYS A 247 21.80 29.53 -17.65
CA LYS A 247 21.86 29.58 -16.18
C LYS A 247 21.92 28.21 -15.52
N VAL A 248 21.72 27.13 -16.28
CA VAL A 248 21.80 25.76 -15.76
C VAL A 248 23.26 25.41 -15.49
N SER A 249 23.56 25.09 -14.23
CA SER A 249 24.88 24.64 -13.77
C SER A 249 25.24 23.25 -14.33
N THR A 250 26.51 22.86 -14.22
CA THR A 250 26.98 21.54 -14.67
C THR A 250 26.32 20.39 -13.91
N ASP A 251 26.07 20.57 -12.60
CA ASP A 251 25.43 19.54 -11.77
C ASP A 251 23.93 19.39 -12.10
N GLU A 252 23.24 20.51 -12.32
CA GLU A 252 21.86 20.51 -12.79
C GLU A 252 21.74 19.86 -14.18
N TRP A 253 22.66 20.14 -15.10
CA TRP A 253 22.71 19.48 -16.40
C TRP A 253 22.97 17.98 -16.29
N LYS A 254 23.86 17.56 -15.39
CA LYS A 254 24.13 16.15 -15.11
C LYS A 254 22.84 15.43 -14.67
N GLU A 255 22.14 15.96 -13.67
CA GLU A 255 20.88 15.37 -13.19
C GLU A 255 19.77 15.42 -14.26
N LEU A 256 19.67 16.52 -15.00
CA LEU A 256 18.68 16.66 -16.06
C LEU A 256 18.90 15.64 -17.17
N LEU A 257 20.12 15.52 -17.69
CA LEU A 257 20.42 14.56 -18.77
C LEU A 257 20.28 13.11 -18.30
N ARG A 258 20.59 12.84 -17.02
CA ARG A 258 20.39 11.53 -16.41
C ARG A 258 18.93 11.06 -16.55
N CYS A 259 17.97 11.98 -16.39
CA CYS A 259 16.53 11.69 -16.48
C CYS A 259 15.95 11.93 -17.89
N GLN A 260 16.42 12.94 -18.61
CA GLN A 260 15.88 13.44 -19.87
C GLN A 260 16.98 13.63 -20.93
N PRO A 261 17.45 12.54 -21.56
CA PRO A 261 18.51 12.61 -22.57
C PRO A 261 18.12 13.41 -23.82
N ARG A 262 16.84 13.71 -24.00
CA ARG A 262 16.31 14.51 -25.13
C ARG A 262 16.86 15.93 -25.18
N PHE A 263 17.36 16.47 -24.06
CA PHE A 263 17.90 17.84 -23.98
C PHE A 263 19.40 17.91 -24.28
N ALA A 264 20.00 16.82 -24.76
CA ALA A 264 21.42 16.76 -25.09
C ALA A 264 21.86 17.75 -26.17
N ASP A 265 20.96 18.17 -27.06
CA ASP A 265 21.18 19.19 -28.09
C ASP A 265 21.39 20.59 -27.49
N LYS A 266 20.82 20.84 -26.30
CA LYS A 266 20.90 22.11 -25.58
C LYS A 266 22.05 22.16 -24.57
N CYS A 267 22.64 21.01 -24.26
CA CYS A 267 23.66 20.90 -23.22
C CYS A 267 24.99 21.54 -23.67
N PRO A 268 25.59 22.44 -22.86
CA PRO A 268 26.91 22.98 -23.12
C PRO A 268 28.00 21.95 -22.78
N TRP A 269 28.20 20.97 -23.66
CA TRP A 269 29.14 19.86 -23.45
C TRP A 269 30.57 20.29 -23.11
N GLU A 270 31.02 21.46 -23.56
CA GLU A 270 32.32 22.02 -23.17
C GLU A 270 32.40 22.32 -21.66
N LYS A 271 31.33 22.85 -21.05
CA LYS A 271 31.26 23.05 -19.59
C LYS A 271 31.15 21.72 -18.84
N MET A 272 30.45 20.73 -19.42
CA MET A 272 30.30 19.41 -18.81
C MET A 272 31.62 18.67 -18.64
N LYS A 273 32.65 19.02 -19.42
CA LYS A 273 34.00 18.46 -19.23
C LYS A 273 34.55 18.73 -17.84
N ASP A 274 34.08 19.76 -17.12
CA ASP A 274 34.54 20.10 -15.78
C ASP A 274 34.05 19.13 -14.69
N LEU A 275 33.00 18.35 -14.94
CA LEU A 275 32.53 17.29 -14.03
C LEU A 275 33.65 16.32 -13.67
N ASP A 276 33.64 15.82 -12.44
CA ASP A 276 34.60 14.80 -12.00
C ASP A 276 34.28 13.42 -12.59
N GLY A 277 35.20 12.47 -12.42
CA GLY A 277 35.04 11.12 -12.94
C GLY A 277 33.83 10.36 -12.37
N LYS A 278 33.42 10.66 -11.13
CA LYS A 278 32.26 10.00 -10.50
C LYS A 278 30.95 10.51 -11.10
N ALA A 279 30.83 11.82 -11.28
CA ALA A 279 29.70 12.46 -11.93
C ALA A 279 29.52 11.96 -13.37
N TRP A 280 30.60 11.79 -14.12
CA TRP A 280 30.56 11.18 -15.45
C TRP A 280 30.12 9.71 -15.41
N VAL A 281 30.59 8.93 -14.44
CA VAL A 281 30.12 7.53 -14.27
C VAL A 281 28.64 7.48 -13.96
N GLU A 282 28.11 8.34 -13.09
CA GLU A 282 26.67 8.41 -12.80
C GLU A 282 25.85 8.69 -14.06
N LEU A 283 26.30 9.66 -14.86
CA LEU A 283 25.66 10.04 -16.12
C LEU A 283 25.70 8.87 -17.12
N LEU A 284 26.88 8.31 -17.42
CA LEU A 284 27.05 7.22 -18.38
C LEU A 284 26.39 5.91 -17.93
N THR A 285 26.30 5.69 -16.63
CA THR A 285 25.56 4.56 -16.06
C THR A 285 24.08 4.62 -16.42
N SER A 286 23.52 5.83 -16.49
CA SER A 286 22.10 6.03 -16.81
C SER A 286 21.87 6.26 -18.31
N GLN A 287 22.81 6.91 -18.98
CA GLN A 287 22.72 7.36 -20.37
C GLN A 287 24.01 7.04 -21.13
N PRO A 288 24.24 5.76 -21.51
CA PRO A 288 25.48 5.33 -22.16
C PRO A 288 25.72 5.95 -23.55
N GLN A 289 24.69 6.52 -24.19
CA GLN A 289 24.81 7.18 -25.49
C GLN A 289 25.70 8.43 -25.47
N PHE A 290 26.00 9.00 -24.29
CA PHE A 290 26.88 10.17 -24.16
C PHE A 290 28.37 9.82 -24.04
N ALA A 291 28.74 8.56 -24.29
CA ALA A 291 30.11 8.08 -24.20
C ALA A 291 31.10 8.80 -25.14
N ASP A 292 30.63 9.34 -26.27
CA ASP A 292 31.42 10.13 -27.21
C ASP A 292 31.76 11.54 -26.67
N LYS A 293 31.00 12.02 -25.68
CA LYS A 293 31.20 13.31 -25.03
C LYS A 293 32.09 13.23 -23.78
N CYS A 294 32.27 12.03 -23.24
CA CYS A 294 32.96 11.84 -21.96
C CYS A 294 34.49 11.99 -22.09
N PRO A 295 35.13 12.84 -21.27
CA PRO A 295 36.59 12.87 -21.12
C PRO A 295 37.04 11.65 -20.30
N TRP A 296 37.32 10.53 -20.98
CA TRP A 296 37.65 9.25 -20.36
C TRP A 296 38.87 9.30 -19.43
N GLU A 297 39.80 10.23 -19.65
CA GLU A 297 40.93 10.53 -18.78
C GLU A 297 40.51 10.86 -17.34
N LYS A 298 39.32 11.46 -17.13
CA LYS A 298 38.81 11.77 -15.79
C LYS A 298 38.36 10.54 -15.01
N LEU A 299 38.11 9.43 -15.68
CA LEU A 299 37.69 8.18 -15.05
C LEU A 299 38.89 7.32 -14.63
N GLU A 300 40.12 7.71 -14.99
CA GLU A 300 41.35 6.98 -14.62
C GLU A 300 41.59 6.97 -13.11
N ASP A 301 41.22 8.05 -12.41
CA ASP A 301 41.37 8.20 -10.96
C ASP A 301 40.32 7.45 -10.14
N LEU A 302 39.32 6.85 -10.80
CA LEU A 302 38.33 6.04 -10.11
C LEU A 302 38.95 4.79 -9.51
N ASP A 303 38.53 4.45 -8.30
CA ASP A 303 38.97 3.19 -7.70
C ASP A 303 38.39 1.99 -8.47
N GLY A 304 39.04 0.83 -8.29
CA GLY A 304 38.61 -0.38 -8.99
C GLY A 304 37.21 -0.87 -8.60
N LYS A 305 36.66 -0.47 -7.45
CA LYS A 305 35.28 -0.84 -7.07
C LYS A 305 34.28 -0.01 -7.88
N ALA A 306 34.51 1.29 -8.04
CA ALA A 306 33.69 2.16 -8.88
C ALA A 306 33.65 1.66 -10.33
N TRP A 307 34.80 1.21 -10.86
CA TRP A 307 34.86 0.57 -12.18
C TRP A 307 34.09 -0.76 -12.25
N VAL A 308 34.11 -1.57 -11.19
CA VAL A 308 33.30 -2.80 -11.12
C VAL A 308 31.81 -2.47 -11.15
N ASP A 309 31.37 -1.52 -10.32
CA ASP A 309 29.97 -1.12 -10.25
C ASP A 309 29.50 -0.53 -11.60
N PHE A 310 30.36 0.24 -12.26
CA PHE A 310 30.10 0.79 -13.59
C PHE A 310 30.00 -0.30 -14.66
N LEU A 311 31.00 -1.17 -14.79
CA LEU A 311 31.00 -2.25 -15.79
C LEU A 311 29.93 -3.31 -15.55
N THR A 312 29.47 -3.47 -14.31
CA THR A 312 28.34 -4.33 -13.98
C THR A 312 27.06 -3.84 -14.68
N LYS A 313 26.90 -2.52 -14.84
CA LYS A 313 25.74 -1.91 -15.49
C LYS A 313 25.98 -1.60 -16.96
N GLN A 314 27.19 -1.20 -17.33
CA GLN A 314 27.57 -0.76 -18.68
C GLN A 314 28.79 -1.54 -19.20
N PRO A 315 28.64 -2.84 -19.53
CA PRO A 315 29.74 -3.70 -19.93
C PRO A 315 30.40 -3.30 -21.26
N GLN A 316 29.73 -2.53 -22.11
CA GLN A 316 30.24 -2.08 -23.40
C GLN A 316 31.46 -1.16 -23.27
N PHE A 317 31.69 -0.53 -22.11
CA PHE A 317 32.84 0.35 -21.86
C PHE A 317 34.08 -0.39 -21.32
N ALA A 318 34.11 -1.71 -21.47
CA ALA A 318 35.22 -2.55 -21.04
C ALA A 318 36.55 -2.23 -21.73
N ASP A 319 36.55 -1.66 -22.92
CA ASP A 319 37.75 -1.21 -23.63
C ASP A 319 38.44 -0.02 -22.93
N LYS A 320 37.67 0.81 -22.23
CA LYS A 320 38.16 1.99 -21.49
C LYS A 320 38.68 1.66 -20.09
N CYS A 321 38.32 0.50 -19.56
CA CYS A 321 38.63 0.17 -18.17
C CYS A 321 40.13 -0.11 -17.94
N PRO A 322 40.75 0.46 -16.87
CA PRO A 322 42.14 0.19 -16.49
C PRO A 322 42.29 -1.20 -15.84
N TRP A 323 42.31 -2.26 -16.67
CA TRP A 323 42.32 -3.65 -16.19
C TRP A 323 43.51 -4.04 -15.31
N GLN A 324 44.65 -3.35 -15.42
CA GLN A 324 45.80 -3.60 -14.54
C GLN A 324 45.49 -3.26 -13.07
N MET A 325 44.74 -2.19 -12.83
CA MET A 325 44.22 -1.87 -11.51
C MET A 325 43.20 -2.91 -11.06
N MET A 326 42.24 -3.25 -11.94
CA MET A 326 41.17 -4.21 -11.65
C MET A 326 41.71 -5.58 -11.19
N LYS A 327 42.82 -6.05 -11.77
CA LYS A 327 43.46 -7.32 -11.37
C LYS A 327 43.97 -7.34 -9.93
N ARG A 328 44.17 -6.18 -9.29
CA ARG A 328 44.59 -6.06 -7.88
C ARG A 328 43.43 -6.26 -6.90
N LEU A 329 42.18 -6.14 -7.38
CA LEU A 329 40.97 -6.27 -6.56
C LEU A 329 40.83 -7.66 -5.93
N GLY A 330 40.07 -7.72 -4.84
CA GLY A 330 39.78 -8.96 -4.12
C GLY A 330 38.94 -9.95 -4.95
N GLY A 331 39.06 -11.23 -4.63
CA GLY A 331 38.26 -12.28 -5.28
C GLY A 331 36.76 -12.07 -5.13
N ARG A 332 36.28 -11.47 -4.03
CA ARG A 332 34.85 -11.21 -3.81
C ARG A 332 34.31 -10.24 -4.84
N THR A 333 34.98 -9.10 -5.04
CA THR A 333 34.62 -8.07 -6.01
C THR A 333 34.58 -8.62 -7.44
N TRP A 334 35.57 -9.44 -7.81
CA TRP A 334 35.55 -10.15 -9.10
C TRP A 334 34.40 -11.14 -9.22
N SER A 335 34.07 -11.84 -8.13
CA SER A 335 32.91 -12.73 -8.10
C SER A 335 31.58 -11.96 -8.21
N ASP A 336 31.48 -10.73 -7.69
CA ASP A 336 30.30 -9.87 -7.90
C ASP A 336 30.18 -9.50 -9.38
N LEU A 337 31.25 -8.97 -9.98
CA LEU A 337 31.28 -8.59 -11.40
C LEU A 337 30.92 -9.77 -12.30
N LEU A 338 31.59 -10.92 -12.13
CA LEU A 338 31.39 -12.10 -12.97
C LEU A 338 30.00 -12.71 -12.83
N SER A 339 29.35 -12.55 -11.67
CA SER A 339 27.98 -13.06 -11.48
C SER A 339 26.96 -12.40 -12.41
N VAL A 340 27.24 -11.17 -12.84
CA VAL A 340 26.38 -10.39 -13.76
C VAL A 340 26.97 -10.35 -15.17
N GLN A 341 28.29 -10.18 -15.28
CA GLN A 341 29.01 -9.97 -16.54
C GLN A 341 30.04 -11.08 -16.80
N PRO A 342 29.60 -12.28 -17.22
CA PRO A 342 30.48 -13.43 -17.37
C PRO A 342 31.53 -13.29 -18.48
N GLN A 343 31.32 -12.40 -19.45
CA GLN A 343 32.25 -12.13 -20.55
C GLN A 343 33.61 -11.59 -20.08
N PHE A 344 33.73 -11.13 -18.83
CA PHE A 344 35.00 -10.67 -18.26
C PHE A 344 35.84 -11.80 -17.63
N ALA A 345 35.41 -13.06 -17.78
CA ALA A 345 36.10 -14.24 -17.23
C ALA A 345 37.57 -14.36 -17.65
N ASP A 346 37.90 -14.02 -18.90
CA ASP A 346 39.28 -14.10 -19.44
C ASP A 346 40.21 -13.07 -18.79
N ARG A 347 39.65 -11.99 -18.24
CA ARG A 347 40.40 -10.93 -17.56
C ARG A 347 40.52 -11.19 -16.05
N CYS A 348 39.78 -12.17 -15.52
CA CYS A 348 39.67 -12.42 -14.10
C CYS A 348 40.94 -13.07 -13.51
N PRO A 349 41.49 -12.55 -12.39
CA PRO A 349 42.54 -13.22 -11.63
C PRO A 349 41.95 -14.41 -10.84
N TRP A 350 41.68 -15.52 -11.51
CA TRP A 350 41.04 -16.72 -10.93
C TRP A 350 41.73 -17.24 -9.67
N ALA A 351 43.05 -17.05 -9.52
CA ALA A 351 43.78 -17.40 -8.30
C ALA A 351 43.22 -16.71 -7.05
N ARG A 352 42.67 -15.49 -7.18
CA ARG A 352 42.03 -14.74 -6.08
C ARG A 352 40.61 -15.23 -5.83
N VAL A 353 39.83 -15.48 -6.90
CA VAL A 353 38.45 -15.99 -6.80
C VAL A 353 38.43 -17.41 -6.22
N ARG A 354 39.42 -18.25 -6.55
CA ARG A 354 39.59 -19.59 -5.97
C ARG A 354 39.80 -19.57 -4.45
N LYS A 355 40.26 -18.47 -3.86
CA LYS A 355 40.40 -18.35 -2.39
C LYS A 355 39.08 -18.13 -1.66
N LEU A 356 37.98 -17.83 -2.38
CA LEU A 356 36.66 -17.67 -1.78
C LEU A 356 36.17 -18.97 -1.11
N ASN A 357 35.23 -18.81 -0.17
CA ASN A 357 34.59 -19.92 0.54
C ASN A 357 33.54 -20.63 -0.33
N GLY A 358 33.10 -21.81 0.12
CA GLY A 358 32.14 -22.65 -0.60
C GLY A 358 30.80 -21.95 -0.86
N SER A 359 30.24 -21.24 0.12
CA SER A 359 28.97 -20.54 -0.04
C SER A 359 29.02 -19.50 -1.16
N ARG A 360 30.14 -18.78 -1.29
CA ARG A 360 30.30 -17.77 -2.34
C ARG A 360 30.48 -18.40 -3.72
N TRP A 361 31.16 -19.53 -3.82
CA TRP A 361 31.24 -20.31 -5.06
C TRP A 361 29.88 -20.90 -5.46
N ALA A 362 29.11 -21.43 -4.52
CA ALA A 362 27.75 -21.89 -4.76
C ALA A 362 26.83 -20.76 -5.26
N TRP A 363 26.99 -19.54 -4.74
CA TRP A 363 26.30 -18.37 -5.27
C TRP A 363 26.74 -18.02 -6.70
N LEU A 364 28.04 -17.92 -6.95
CA LEU A 364 28.57 -17.58 -8.29
C LEU A 364 28.15 -18.60 -9.34
N LEU A 365 28.28 -19.89 -9.07
CA LEU A 365 27.83 -20.95 -9.99
C LEU A 365 26.31 -21.00 -10.12
N GLY A 366 25.57 -20.64 -9.06
CA GLY A 366 24.13 -20.48 -9.11
C GLY A 366 23.70 -19.44 -10.14
N CYS A 367 24.45 -18.35 -10.27
CA CYS A 367 24.24 -17.31 -11.29
C CYS A 367 24.85 -17.68 -12.66
N GLN A 368 26.05 -18.25 -12.67
CA GLN A 368 26.88 -18.46 -13.86
C GLN A 368 27.49 -19.87 -13.86
N PRO A 369 26.75 -20.89 -14.33
CA PRO A 369 27.17 -22.30 -14.29
C PRO A 369 28.40 -22.61 -15.17
N GLN A 370 28.70 -21.77 -16.17
CA GLN A 370 29.85 -21.94 -17.07
C GLN A 370 31.21 -21.90 -16.36
N PHE A 371 31.29 -21.38 -15.12
CA PHE A 371 32.53 -21.35 -14.34
C PHE A 371 32.80 -22.62 -13.52
N ALA A 372 32.04 -23.70 -13.79
CA ALA A 372 32.16 -24.99 -13.11
C ALA A 372 33.58 -25.60 -13.15
N ASP A 373 34.34 -25.38 -14.23
CA ASP A 373 35.72 -25.85 -14.39
C ASP A 373 36.71 -25.13 -13.48
N LYS A 374 36.37 -23.91 -13.02
CA LYS A 374 37.20 -23.12 -12.10
C LYS A 374 36.88 -23.39 -10.62
N CYS A 375 35.74 -24.02 -10.32
CA CYS A 375 35.24 -24.17 -8.96
C CYS A 375 36.07 -25.18 -8.12
N PRO A 376 36.52 -24.79 -6.92
CA PRO A 376 37.02 -25.71 -5.90
C PRO A 376 35.86 -26.42 -5.19
N TRP A 377 35.34 -27.48 -5.80
CA TRP A 377 34.17 -28.25 -5.35
C TRP A 377 34.30 -28.76 -3.90
N GLU A 378 35.52 -29.07 -3.48
CA GLU A 378 35.84 -29.54 -2.13
C GLU A 378 35.44 -28.56 -1.02
N LYS A 379 35.41 -27.26 -1.33
CA LYS A 379 35.06 -26.18 -0.37
C LYS A 379 33.57 -26.04 -0.10
N LEU A 380 32.71 -26.63 -0.92
CA LEU A 380 31.27 -26.54 -0.73
C LEU A 380 30.87 -27.48 0.42
N ASP A 381 30.24 -26.90 1.43
CA ASP A 381 29.57 -27.59 2.52
C ASP A 381 28.13 -27.98 2.13
N GLY A 382 27.43 -28.72 2.99
CA GLY A 382 26.05 -29.16 2.73
C GLY A 382 25.09 -28.02 2.40
N TRP A 383 25.26 -26.88 3.07
CA TRP A 383 24.43 -25.70 2.81
C TRP A 383 24.70 -25.10 1.43
N ALA A 384 25.97 -24.91 1.07
CA ALA A 384 26.39 -24.42 -0.23
C ALA A 384 25.93 -25.35 -1.36
N TRP A 385 26.05 -26.66 -1.18
CA TRP A 385 25.52 -27.65 -2.13
C TRP A 385 24.01 -27.58 -2.27
N SER A 386 23.26 -27.51 -1.16
CA SER A 386 21.81 -27.37 -1.21
C SER A 386 21.36 -26.10 -1.92
N TYR A 387 22.09 -24.99 -1.75
CA TYR A 387 21.83 -23.73 -2.46
C TYR A 387 22.07 -23.90 -3.97
N LEU A 388 23.25 -24.44 -4.32
CA LEU A 388 23.67 -24.58 -5.71
C LEU A 388 22.73 -25.50 -6.48
N LEU A 389 22.47 -26.71 -5.97
CA LEU A 389 21.63 -27.70 -6.64
C LEU A 389 20.17 -27.26 -6.74
N ALA A 390 19.67 -26.47 -5.79
CA ALA A 390 18.34 -25.89 -5.89
C ALA A 390 18.20 -24.95 -7.10
N LYS A 391 19.30 -24.31 -7.53
CA LYS A 391 19.35 -23.38 -8.67
C LYS A 391 19.84 -24.03 -9.96
N GLN A 392 20.81 -24.93 -9.86
CA GLN A 392 21.56 -25.54 -10.96
C GLN A 392 21.65 -27.07 -10.74
N PRO A 393 20.55 -27.81 -11.01
CA PRO A 393 20.48 -29.25 -10.77
C PRO A 393 21.44 -30.07 -11.63
N GLN A 394 21.98 -29.52 -12.72
CA GLN A 394 22.96 -30.20 -13.59
C GLN A 394 24.29 -30.54 -12.91
N PHE A 395 24.57 -29.97 -11.74
CA PHE A 395 25.78 -30.31 -10.96
C PHE A 395 25.56 -31.46 -9.96
N ALA A 396 24.42 -32.14 -10.02
CA ALA A 396 24.08 -33.26 -9.14
C ALA A 396 25.15 -34.36 -9.13
N ASP A 397 25.74 -34.70 -10.29
CA ASP A 397 26.77 -35.74 -10.40
C ASP A 397 28.08 -35.39 -9.68
N ARG A 398 28.29 -34.11 -9.36
CA ARG A 398 29.47 -33.63 -8.62
C ARG A 398 29.20 -33.50 -7.12
N CYS A 399 27.96 -33.69 -6.68
CA CYS A 399 27.56 -33.46 -5.31
C CYS A 399 27.90 -34.67 -4.41
N PRO A 400 28.74 -34.49 -3.38
CA PRO A 400 28.86 -35.44 -2.28
C PRO A 400 27.58 -35.36 -1.43
N TRP A 401 26.60 -36.21 -1.75
CA TRP A 401 25.27 -36.22 -1.10
C TRP A 401 25.34 -36.41 0.41
N GLU A 402 26.38 -37.07 0.91
CA GLU A 402 26.66 -37.27 2.33
C GLU A 402 26.91 -35.97 3.11
N LYS A 403 27.29 -34.88 2.43
CA LYS A 403 27.46 -33.55 3.05
C LYS A 403 26.13 -32.86 3.38
N LEU A 404 25.02 -33.29 2.77
CA LEU A 404 23.72 -32.70 3.02
C LEU A 404 23.09 -33.36 4.24
N GLU A 405 22.62 -32.55 5.18
CA GLU A 405 22.01 -33.01 6.42
C GLU A 405 20.80 -32.12 6.78
N GLY A 406 19.81 -32.70 7.45
CA GLY A 406 18.63 -31.99 7.98
C GLY A 406 18.07 -30.92 7.03
N PHE A 407 18.20 -29.66 7.45
CA PHE A 407 17.63 -28.53 6.74
C PHE A 407 18.19 -28.33 5.32
N SER A 408 19.44 -28.73 5.04
CA SER A 408 20.02 -28.66 3.69
C SER A 408 19.25 -29.56 2.72
N TRP A 409 18.84 -30.75 3.15
CA TRP A 409 17.97 -31.64 2.37
C TRP A 409 16.57 -31.04 2.21
N CYS A 410 15.97 -30.55 3.29
CA CYS A 410 14.65 -29.90 3.25
C CYS A 410 14.62 -28.75 2.23
N ARG A 411 15.66 -27.90 2.22
CA ARG A 411 15.78 -26.78 1.28
C ARG A 411 15.86 -27.26 -0.17
N LEU A 412 16.68 -28.27 -0.43
CA LEU A 412 16.89 -28.80 -1.77
C LEU A 412 15.61 -29.46 -2.30
N LEU A 413 15.04 -30.41 -1.56
CA LEU A 413 13.85 -31.17 -2.00
C LEU A 413 12.60 -30.30 -2.14
N LYS A 414 12.50 -29.23 -1.35
CA LYS A 414 11.45 -28.21 -1.54
C LYS A 414 11.45 -27.63 -2.96
N LYS A 415 12.63 -27.46 -3.57
CA LYS A 415 12.78 -26.84 -4.90
C LYS A 415 13.03 -27.85 -6.02
N GLN A 416 13.66 -28.98 -5.71
CA GLN A 416 14.08 -30.01 -6.65
C GLN A 416 13.69 -31.40 -6.11
N PRO A 417 12.39 -31.76 -6.15
CA PRO A 417 11.89 -33.03 -5.61
C PRO A 417 12.45 -34.26 -6.34
N GLN A 418 13.02 -34.10 -7.54
CA GLN A 418 13.61 -35.20 -8.31
C GLN A 418 14.84 -35.84 -7.64
N PHE A 419 15.47 -35.16 -6.66
CA PHE A 419 16.61 -35.73 -5.92
C PHE A 419 16.18 -36.53 -4.68
N ALA A 420 14.88 -36.84 -4.55
CA ALA A 420 14.33 -37.63 -3.46
C ALA A 420 14.97 -39.03 -3.33
N ASP A 421 15.40 -39.63 -4.44
CA ASP A 421 16.09 -40.93 -4.46
C ASP A 421 17.50 -40.87 -3.86
N LYS A 422 18.12 -39.68 -3.83
CA LYS A 422 19.45 -39.45 -3.22
C LYS A 422 19.37 -39.04 -1.76
N CYS A 423 18.17 -38.74 -1.25
CA CYS A 423 18.01 -38.19 0.10
C CYS A 423 18.27 -39.24 1.19
N GLN A 424 19.11 -38.85 2.16
CA GLN A 424 19.30 -39.58 3.41
C GLN A 424 18.18 -39.18 4.38
N TRP A 425 17.01 -39.79 4.20
CA TRP A 425 15.77 -39.47 4.93
C TRP A 425 15.90 -39.59 6.46
N ASP A 426 16.80 -40.47 6.91
CA ASP A 426 17.19 -40.69 8.30
C ASP A 426 17.95 -39.51 8.93
N LYS A 427 18.52 -38.61 8.12
CA LYS A 427 19.19 -37.39 8.59
C LYS A 427 18.25 -36.18 8.74
N LEU A 428 16.96 -36.33 8.45
CA LEU A 428 15.97 -35.27 8.60
C LEU A 428 15.38 -35.30 10.02
N ASP A 429 15.61 -34.24 10.79
CA ASP A 429 14.97 -34.06 12.09
C ASP A 429 13.48 -33.69 11.95
N GLY A 430 12.73 -33.77 13.06
CA GLY A 430 11.29 -33.45 13.08
C GLY A 430 10.97 -32.04 12.57
N CYS A 431 11.88 -31.08 12.78
CA CYS A 431 11.78 -29.73 12.23
C CYS A 431 11.85 -29.73 10.69
N SER A 432 12.88 -30.36 10.13
CA SER A 432 13.09 -30.44 8.68
C SER A 432 11.94 -31.16 7.98
N TRP A 433 11.40 -32.21 8.60
CA TRP A 433 10.19 -32.89 8.12
C TRP A 433 8.95 -31.99 8.11
N GLY A 434 8.69 -31.25 9.18
CA GLY A 434 7.56 -30.33 9.25
C GLY A 434 7.59 -29.25 8.15
N TRP A 435 8.77 -28.70 7.86
CA TRP A 435 8.94 -27.73 6.77
C TRP A 435 8.84 -28.37 5.37
N LEU A 436 9.38 -29.58 5.20
CA LEU A 436 9.36 -30.28 3.92
C LEU A 436 7.94 -30.72 3.54
N LEU A 437 7.19 -31.35 4.44
CA LEU A 437 5.83 -31.84 4.16
C LEU A 437 4.83 -30.71 3.91
N LYS A 438 5.03 -29.55 4.53
CA LYS A 438 4.24 -28.35 4.20
C LYS A 438 4.41 -27.92 2.74
N ALA A 439 5.61 -28.11 2.17
CA ALA A 439 5.94 -27.67 0.83
C ALA A 439 5.83 -28.77 -0.24
N GLN A 440 6.06 -30.02 0.13
CA GLN A 440 6.06 -31.20 -0.74
C GLN A 440 5.38 -32.37 0.00
N PRO A 441 4.03 -32.39 0.09
CA PRO A 441 3.28 -33.41 0.84
C PRO A 441 3.47 -34.85 0.33
N GLN A 442 3.89 -35.02 -0.93
CA GLN A 442 4.08 -36.32 -1.56
C GLN A 442 5.19 -37.18 -0.90
N PHE A 443 6.04 -36.61 -0.04
CA PHE A 443 7.07 -37.34 0.69
C PHE A 443 6.60 -37.87 2.06
N ALA A 444 5.30 -37.77 2.36
CA ALA A 444 4.71 -38.25 3.62
C ALA A 444 4.90 -39.76 3.84
N ASP A 445 4.97 -40.55 2.76
CA ASP A 445 5.25 -41.99 2.78
C ASP A 445 6.69 -42.32 3.24
N ARG A 446 7.61 -41.37 3.09
CA ARG A 446 9.02 -41.48 3.52
C ARG A 446 9.28 -40.92 4.91
N CYS A 447 8.29 -40.30 5.55
CA CYS A 447 8.47 -39.60 6.83
C CYS A 447 8.55 -40.57 8.02
N ASN A 448 9.57 -40.39 8.86
CA ASN A 448 9.64 -41.05 10.16
C ASN A 448 8.77 -40.30 11.19
N TRP A 449 7.48 -40.64 11.22
CA TRP A 449 6.50 -40.02 12.11
C TRP A 449 6.84 -40.12 13.61
N ARG A 450 7.69 -41.07 14.03
CA ARG A 450 8.10 -41.22 15.44
C ARG A 450 9.01 -40.08 15.91
N GLU A 451 9.93 -39.63 15.07
CA GLU A 451 10.83 -38.49 15.36
C GLU A 451 10.13 -37.14 15.19
N MET A 452 9.11 -37.07 14.32
CA MET A 452 8.27 -35.90 14.17
C MET A 452 7.43 -35.65 15.44
N ASN A 453 6.86 -36.72 16.01
CA ASN A 453 6.06 -36.63 17.22
C ASN A 453 6.89 -36.14 18.43
N SER A 454 8.11 -36.63 18.65
CA SER A 454 8.92 -36.18 19.81
C SER A 454 9.25 -34.67 19.76
N TRP A 455 9.32 -34.06 18.58
CA TRP A 455 9.57 -32.63 18.40
C TRP A 455 8.34 -31.76 18.68
N PHE A 456 7.14 -32.22 18.29
CA PHE A 456 5.88 -31.56 18.62
C PHE A 456 5.60 -31.56 20.13
N TRP A 457 5.97 -32.63 20.84
CA TRP A 457 5.83 -32.72 22.31
C TRP A 457 6.84 -31.87 23.09
N VAL A 458 8.05 -31.63 22.58
CA VAL A 458 9.09 -30.82 23.26
C VAL A 458 8.85 -29.32 23.12
N LYS A 459 8.09 -28.85 22.12
CA LYS A 459 7.68 -27.44 22.00
C LYS A 459 6.25 -27.13 22.43
N SER A 460 5.40 -28.13 22.70
CA SER A 460 4.09 -27.88 23.33
C SER A 460 4.19 -27.62 24.84
N THR A 461 5.38 -27.78 25.44
CA THR A 461 5.64 -27.49 26.85
C THR A 461 6.27 -26.11 27.10
N ASP A 462 6.63 -25.36 26.04
CA ASP A 462 7.04 -23.95 26.15
C ASP A 462 5.96 -23.05 25.53
N ASN A 463 4.98 -22.71 26.36
CA ASN A 463 3.99 -21.64 26.20
C ASN A 463 3.27 -21.53 24.84
N TRP A 464 2.35 -22.45 24.61
CA TRP A 464 0.96 -22.08 24.36
C TRP A 464 0.12 -22.70 25.48
N TRP A 465 -0.44 -21.83 26.33
CA TRP A 465 -1.17 -22.07 27.59
C TRP A 465 -0.32 -22.30 28.85
N GLN A 466 0.13 -21.19 29.45
CA GLN A 466 -0.34 -20.73 30.77
C GLN A 466 -0.31 -19.21 30.84
#